data_AF-A0A1R2CFX6-F1
#
_entry.id   AF-A0A1R2CFX6-F1
#
_cell.length_a   1.000
_cell.length_b   1.000
_cell.length_c   1.000
_cell.angle_alpha   90.00
_cell.angle_beta   90.00
_cell.angle_gamma   90.00
#
_symmetry.space_group_name_H-M   'P 1'
#
loop_
_entity.id
_entity.type
_entity.pdbx_description
1 polymer ?
#
loop_
_entity_poly.entity_id
_entity_poly.type
_entity_poly.pdbx_seq_one_letter_code
_entity_poly.pdbx_strand_id
1 'polypeptide(L)'
;MQRKSTPKSRISSTTGVEIEIGESVRVCVRSRPLNEKETSSGDTSCISIINPQTLQMNLKSGSKNYRFHQVMGETYTQGQMFSDSGVHILLDSVLDGYSGCVFAYGQTGSGKTYTMAGIEENLGKQDYVSNETDGIIPRSISYMWQNMTRRKEQYYVKAAFIEIYNEQLRDLLNPSSGILHLRWNIKSGFYVENMLIVDCTNIDDLIMVLHEGIRNRKTSSHELNKDSSRSHSLLLIHTISEEKNEDGHSFKKYGKVSFVDLAGSERLKESKSQGVMIKETGNINKSLFTLGKVISSLGDKKKSKSHIPYRDSKLTKLLMDSLGGASKALMIANISPASAYAEETISTLNYATRAMNIKNKPVIQVDNKEQIIFNLKREIHLLKLDNEYLKDQLSKINGGLPLNISDILHNRSISAKSSNGKLPPLEKPPHAQSTSNIIDEYNFEIKRYKEENLQLKSGKELYEKQTHMILEENKSLVQKLNNLEHVFSEISDTSDKSVSQYTITNLINENTSIKRQITKVEQDRSMSRGRGPNSANNGGEVGDAIQIKQMNIQLQKRIEFLQKREKDLLEHLMKVKKDKATA
;
A
#
# COMPACT_ATOMS: atom_id res chain seq x y z
N MET A 1 62.53 19.62 -30.80
CA MET A 1 63.16 19.59 -29.47
C MET A 1 62.79 20.85 -28.72
N GLN A 2 61.92 20.79 -27.71
CA GLN A 2 61.84 21.84 -26.69
C GLN A 2 61.30 21.24 -25.39
N ARG A 3 61.95 21.62 -24.30
CA ARG A 3 61.97 20.96 -22.99
C ARG A 3 60.78 21.34 -22.12
N LYS A 4 60.44 20.40 -21.25
CA LYS A 4 59.43 20.42 -20.18
C LYS A 4 59.56 21.62 -19.23
N SER A 5 58.42 22.19 -18.85
CA SER A 5 58.18 22.81 -17.55
C SER A 5 56.71 22.60 -17.16
N THR A 6 56.47 21.81 -16.11
CA THR A 6 55.16 21.56 -15.52
C THR A 6 54.71 22.72 -14.62
N PRO A 7 53.46 23.20 -14.73
CA PRO A 7 52.83 24.00 -13.69
C PRO A 7 51.85 23.18 -12.85
N LYS A 8 51.88 23.47 -11.55
CA LYS A 8 51.13 22.88 -10.44
C LYS A 8 49.61 23.00 -10.60
N SER A 9 48.87 21.90 -10.40
CA SER A 9 47.41 21.93 -10.27
C SER A 9 47.01 22.36 -8.85
N ARG A 10 46.21 23.42 -8.79
CA ARG A 10 45.48 23.86 -7.59
C ARG A 10 44.26 22.94 -7.45
N ILE A 11 44.22 22.14 -6.39
CA ILE A 11 43.03 21.37 -5.99
C ILE A 11 42.12 22.35 -5.25
N SER A 12 41.03 22.77 -5.90
CA SER A 12 39.88 23.40 -5.24
C SER A 12 38.84 22.34 -4.92
N SER A 13 38.45 22.30 -3.66
CA SER A 13 37.40 21.50 -3.04
C SER A 13 36.05 21.60 -3.76
N THR A 14 35.55 20.47 -4.27
CA THR A 14 34.13 20.28 -4.59
C THR A 14 33.71 18.85 -4.25
N THR A 15 33.42 18.61 -2.96
CA THR A 15 32.73 17.41 -2.48
C THR A 15 31.23 17.63 -2.54
N GLY A 16 30.51 16.77 -3.26
CA GLY A 16 29.05 16.72 -3.26
C GLY A 16 28.42 16.40 -4.61
N VAL A 17 28.88 15.33 -5.28
CA VAL A 17 28.06 14.72 -6.33
C VAL A 17 27.04 13.82 -5.62
N GLU A 18 25.83 14.33 -5.40
CA GLU A 18 24.68 13.50 -5.06
C GLU A 18 24.43 12.55 -6.24
N ILE A 19 24.81 11.29 -6.09
CA ILE A 19 24.41 10.23 -6.99
C ILE A 19 22.92 9.97 -6.70
N GLU A 20 22.01 10.46 -7.55
CA GLU A 20 20.59 10.10 -7.51
C GLU A 20 20.42 8.61 -7.88
N ILE A 21 20.53 7.71 -6.89
CA ILE A 21 20.27 6.28 -7.04
C ILE A 21 18.75 6.06 -7.08
N GLY A 22 18.13 6.27 -8.24
CA GLY A 22 16.70 6.05 -8.48
C GLY A 22 16.42 5.21 -9.73
N GLU A 23 15.59 4.18 -9.59
CA GLU A 23 15.16 3.32 -10.70
C GLU A 23 14.03 3.99 -11.48
N SER A 24 14.15 4.09 -12.81
CA SER A 24 13.08 4.63 -13.64
C SER A 24 11.91 3.65 -13.74
N VAL A 25 10.69 4.16 -13.82
CA VAL A 25 9.52 3.33 -14.20
C VAL A 25 9.78 2.72 -15.57
N ARG A 26 9.72 1.38 -15.66
CA ARG A 26 9.81 0.67 -16.94
C ARG A 26 8.50 0.85 -17.69
N VAL A 27 8.58 1.18 -18.98
CA VAL A 27 7.40 1.44 -19.80
C VAL A 27 7.49 0.65 -21.09
N CYS A 28 6.49 -0.17 -21.31
CA CYS A 28 6.30 -0.95 -22.52
C CYS A 28 5.05 -0.47 -23.26
N VAL A 29 5.06 -0.49 -24.58
CA VAL A 29 3.90 -0.17 -25.42
C VAL A 29 3.43 -1.43 -26.13
N ARG A 30 2.12 -1.68 -26.13
CA ARG A 30 1.51 -2.79 -26.84
C ARG A 30 0.43 -2.29 -27.80
N SER A 31 0.65 -2.50 -29.09
CA SER A 31 -0.38 -2.31 -30.12
C SER A 31 -1.07 -3.64 -30.40
N ARG A 32 -2.39 -3.68 -30.31
CA ARG A 32 -3.18 -4.83 -30.80
C ARG A 32 -3.34 -4.75 -32.33
N PRO A 33 -3.76 -5.84 -33.00
CA PRO A 33 -4.27 -5.76 -34.38
C PRO A 33 -5.56 -4.94 -34.46
N LEU A 34 -5.92 -4.51 -35.68
CA LEU A 34 -7.26 -3.96 -35.99
C LEU A 34 -8.34 -5.02 -35.68
N ASN A 35 -9.44 -4.58 -35.07
CA ASN A 35 -10.58 -5.46 -34.81
C ASN A 35 -11.57 -5.46 -35.99
N GLU A 36 -12.48 -6.43 -36.02
CA GLU A 36 -13.46 -6.58 -37.12
C GLU A 36 -14.29 -5.33 -37.38
N LYS A 37 -14.67 -4.59 -36.33
CA LYS A 37 -15.46 -3.36 -36.46
C LYS A 37 -14.65 -2.23 -37.10
N GLU A 38 -13.39 -2.08 -36.71
CA GLU A 38 -12.46 -1.10 -37.29
C GLU A 38 -12.19 -1.43 -38.77
N THR A 39 -11.87 -2.69 -39.08
CA THR A 39 -11.66 -3.15 -40.46
C THR A 39 -12.91 -2.96 -41.31
N SER A 40 -14.09 -3.30 -40.80
CA SER A 40 -15.37 -3.12 -41.51
C SER A 40 -15.75 -1.65 -41.71
N SER A 41 -15.25 -0.77 -40.84
CA SER A 41 -15.42 0.69 -40.95
C SER A 41 -14.40 1.34 -41.88
N GLY A 42 -13.47 0.56 -42.46
CA GLY A 42 -12.44 1.05 -43.37
C GLY A 42 -11.28 1.76 -42.68
N ASP A 43 -11.07 1.54 -41.38
CA ASP A 43 -9.93 2.10 -40.66
C ASP A 43 -8.61 1.53 -41.18
N THR A 44 -7.58 2.38 -41.19
CA THR A 44 -6.22 1.99 -41.56
C THR A 44 -5.30 2.05 -40.33
N SER A 45 -4.21 1.28 -40.35
CA SER A 45 -3.22 1.35 -39.28
C SER A 45 -2.44 2.66 -39.35
N CYS A 46 -2.48 3.45 -38.28
CA CYS A 46 -1.69 4.66 -38.10
C CYS A 46 -0.37 4.42 -37.34
N ILE A 47 0.00 3.15 -37.10
CA ILE A 47 1.19 2.77 -36.33
C ILE A 47 2.10 1.88 -37.19
N SER A 48 3.40 2.14 -37.13
CA SER A 48 4.45 1.29 -37.70
C SER A 48 5.53 1.04 -36.66
N ILE A 49 5.92 -0.22 -36.47
CA ILE A 49 6.99 -0.58 -35.53
C ILE A 49 8.29 -0.64 -36.30
N ILE A 50 9.20 0.28 -35.98
CA ILE A 50 10.49 0.41 -36.66
C ILE A 50 11.49 -0.61 -36.10
N ASN A 51 11.49 -0.78 -34.77
CA ASN A 51 12.32 -1.75 -34.05
C ASN A 51 11.71 -1.99 -32.66
N PRO A 52 12.23 -2.95 -31.86
CA PRO A 52 11.68 -3.29 -30.55
C PRO A 52 11.58 -2.12 -29.55
N GLN A 53 12.27 -1.00 -29.77
CA GLN A 53 12.21 0.18 -28.89
C GLN A 53 11.50 1.38 -29.50
N THR A 54 11.20 1.36 -30.80
CA THR A 54 10.76 2.54 -31.55
C THR A 54 9.50 2.25 -32.34
N LEU A 55 8.45 3.03 -32.06
CA LEU A 55 7.24 3.08 -32.87
C LEU A 55 7.12 4.42 -33.58
N GLN A 56 6.66 4.38 -34.82
CA GLN A 56 6.33 5.53 -35.64
C GLN A 56 4.81 5.64 -35.73
N MET A 57 4.31 6.83 -35.42
CA MET A 57 2.91 7.19 -35.58
C MET A 57 2.73 8.02 -36.85
N ASN A 58 1.92 7.54 -37.78
CA ASN A 58 1.63 8.17 -39.06
C ASN A 58 0.35 9.00 -38.94
N LEU A 59 0.49 10.32 -39.02
CA LEU A 59 -0.60 11.29 -38.96
C LEU A 59 -0.76 11.98 -40.31
N LYS A 60 -1.94 12.59 -40.54
CA LYS A 60 -2.17 13.42 -41.73
C LYS A 60 -1.18 14.58 -41.87
N SER A 61 -0.63 15.06 -40.75
CA SER A 61 0.35 16.15 -40.67
C SER A 61 1.82 15.68 -40.75
N GLY A 62 2.07 14.37 -40.89
CA GLY A 62 3.41 13.78 -40.93
C GLY A 62 3.57 12.62 -39.95
N SER A 63 4.79 12.11 -39.83
CA SER A 63 5.11 10.99 -38.92
C SER A 63 5.81 11.47 -37.65
N LYS A 64 5.51 10.86 -36.50
CA LYS A 64 6.20 11.12 -35.23
C LYS A 64 6.71 9.82 -34.61
N ASN A 65 7.99 9.81 -34.23
CA ASN A 65 8.60 8.66 -33.57
C ASN A 65 8.48 8.77 -32.04
N TYR A 66 8.22 7.64 -31.39
CA TYR A 66 8.25 7.48 -29.95
C TYR A 66 9.18 6.32 -29.58
N ARG A 67 9.93 6.49 -28.48
CA ARG A 67 10.88 5.48 -27.99
C ARG A 67 10.50 5.03 -26.59
N PHE A 68 10.52 3.72 -26.35
CA PHE A 68 10.18 3.09 -25.07
C PHE A 68 11.16 1.96 -24.74
N HIS A 69 10.98 1.34 -23.56
CA HIS A 69 11.83 0.22 -23.16
C HIS A 69 11.55 -1.04 -23.99
N GLN A 70 10.27 -1.24 -24.36
CA GLN A 70 9.84 -2.26 -25.32
C GLN A 70 8.56 -1.84 -26.05
N VAL A 71 8.47 -2.16 -27.33
CA VAL A 71 7.34 -1.91 -28.23
C VAL A 71 6.93 -3.24 -28.83
N MET A 72 5.68 -3.61 -28.59
CA MET A 72 5.12 -4.91 -28.92
C MET A 72 3.97 -4.72 -29.91
N GLY A 73 4.16 -5.29 -31.09
CA GLY A 73 3.24 -5.17 -32.22
C GLY A 73 2.08 -6.15 -32.21
N GLU A 74 1.31 -6.08 -33.28
CA GLU A 74 0.13 -6.92 -33.49
C GLU A 74 0.45 -8.42 -33.49
N THR A 75 1.66 -8.81 -33.87
CA THR A 75 2.12 -10.20 -33.91
C THR A 75 2.65 -10.72 -32.59
N TYR A 76 2.77 -9.89 -31.54
CA TYR A 76 3.30 -10.33 -30.25
C TYR A 76 2.31 -11.21 -29.51
N THR A 77 2.74 -12.43 -29.18
CA THR A 77 1.98 -13.35 -28.34
C THR A 77 2.00 -12.92 -26.88
N GLN A 78 1.09 -13.48 -26.06
CA GLN A 78 1.07 -13.20 -24.62
C GLN A 78 2.34 -13.70 -23.91
N GLY A 79 2.88 -14.84 -24.35
CA GLY A 79 4.13 -15.39 -23.84
C GLY A 79 5.33 -14.47 -24.10
N GLN A 80 5.44 -13.95 -25.32
CA GLN A 80 6.45 -12.93 -25.64
C GLN A 80 6.22 -11.66 -24.84
N MET A 81 4.98 -11.20 -24.70
CA MET A 81 4.62 -10.05 -23.85
C MET A 81 5.12 -10.23 -22.41
N PHE A 82 4.96 -11.41 -21.82
CA PHE A 82 5.45 -11.72 -20.48
C PHE A 82 6.98 -11.72 -20.40
N SER A 83 7.66 -12.37 -21.34
CA SER A 83 9.13 -12.43 -21.33
C SER A 83 9.74 -11.04 -21.55
N ASP A 84 9.33 -10.36 -22.61
CA ASP A 84 10.00 -9.16 -23.12
C ASP A 84 9.62 -7.87 -22.39
N SER A 85 8.45 -7.84 -21.74
CA SER A 85 8.07 -6.72 -20.88
C SER A 85 8.98 -6.57 -19.66
N GLY A 86 9.71 -7.62 -19.29
CA GLY A 86 10.56 -7.64 -18.09
C GLY A 86 9.77 -7.81 -16.79
N VAL A 87 8.51 -8.23 -16.85
CA VAL A 87 7.72 -8.48 -15.63
C VAL A 87 8.36 -9.56 -14.76
N HIS A 88 8.94 -10.61 -15.34
CA HIS A 88 9.62 -11.69 -14.60
C HIS A 88 10.74 -11.15 -13.69
N ILE A 89 11.52 -10.17 -14.14
CA ILE A 89 12.57 -9.51 -13.34
C ILE A 89 11.97 -8.76 -12.13
N LEU A 90 10.83 -8.10 -12.34
CA LEU A 90 10.08 -7.44 -11.27
C LEU A 90 9.56 -8.48 -10.27
N LEU A 91 9.07 -9.64 -10.74
CA LEU A 91 8.59 -10.73 -9.87
C LEU A 91 9.73 -11.37 -9.07
N ASP A 92 10.91 -11.57 -9.66
CA ASP A 92 12.09 -12.06 -8.94
C ASP A 92 12.46 -11.13 -7.79
N SER A 93 12.42 -9.81 -8.05
CA SER A 93 12.63 -8.80 -7.01
C SER A 93 11.55 -8.86 -5.92
N VAL A 94 10.30 -9.13 -6.27
CA VAL A 94 9.22 -9.31 -5.29
C VAL A 94 9.48 -10.52 -4.40
N LEU A 95 9.96 -11.63 -4.97
CA LEU A 95 10.36 -12.82 -4.20
C LEU A 95 11.59 -12.56 -3.30
N ASP A 96 12.41 -11.56 -3.62
CA ASP A 96 13.52 -11.08 -2.78
C ASP A 96 13.06 -10.09 -1.68
N GLY A 97 11.77 -9.76 -1.62
CA GLY A 97 11.20 -8.87 -0.60
C GLY A 97 11.00 -7.42 -1.04
N TYR A 98 11.07 -7.11 -2.34
CA TYR A 98 10.69 -5.79 -2.85
C TYR A 98 9.16 -5.67 -3.06
N SER A 99 8.68 -4.44 -3.13
CA SER A 99 7.37 -4.14 -3.71
C SER A 99 7.47 -3.93 -5.22
N GLY A 100 6.48 -4.42 -5.96
CA GLY A 100 6.36 -4.32 -7.40
C GLY A 100 4.95 -3.94 -7.82
N CYS A 101 4.83 -3.18 -8.91
CA CYS A 101 3.56 -2.79 -9.50
C CYS A 101 3.59 -2.94 -11.01
N VAL A 102 2.61 -3.63 -11.56
CA VAL A 102 2.39 -3.76 -13.00
C VAL A 102 1.04 -3.16 -13.30
N PHE A 103 0.98 -2.14 -14.15
CA PHE A 103 -0.28 -1.48 -14.48
C PHE A 103 -0.47 -1.29 -15.98
N ALA A 104 -1.67 -1.62 -16.46
CA ALA A 104 -2.09 -1.42 -17.85
C ALA A 104 -2.85 -0.11 -18.00
N TYR A 105 -2.52 0.68 -19.02
CA TYR A 105 -3.11 2.00 -19.29
C TYR A 105 -3.42 2.19 -20.77
N GLY A 106 -4.54 2.83 -21.09
CA GLY A 106 -4.95 3.13 -22.46
C GLY A 106 -6.47 3.23 -22.58
N GLN A 107 -6.96 3.58 -23.77
CA GLN A 107 -8.39 3.73 -24.01
C GLN A 107 -9.15 2.40 -23.88
N THR A 108 -10.47 2.46 -23.74
CA THR A 108 -11.34 1.29 -23.83
C THR A 108 -11.18 0.60 -25.17
N GLY A 109 -11.15 -0.73 -25.13
CA GLY A 109 -10.90 -1.57 -26.30
C GLY A 109 -9.45 -1.59 -26.80
N SER A 110 -8.48 -0.93 -26.14
CA SER A 110 -7.06 -1.01 -26.54
C SER A 110 -6.34 -2.30 -26.11
N GLY A 111 -6.98 -3.14 -25.29
CA GLY A 111 -6.44 -4.44 -24.87
C GLY A 111 -5.80 -4.48 -23.47
N LYS A 112 -6.14 -3.55 -22.57
CA LYS A 112 -5.68 -3.54 -21.17
C LYS A 112 -5.97 -4.87 -20.45
N THR A 113 -7.25 -5.24 -20.36
CA THR A 113 -7.68 -6.46 -19.67
C THR A 113 -7.18 -7.73 -20.36
N TYR A 114 -7.17 -7.75 -21.70
CA TYR A 114 -6.53 -8.83 -22.47
C TYR A 114 -5.04 -8.99 -22.14
N THR A 115 -4.33 -7.89 -21.92
CA THR A 115 -2.92 -7.94 -21.50
C THR A 115 -2.75 -8.44 -20.09
N MET A 116 -3.58 -7.98 -19.16
CA MET A 116 -3.46 -8.33 -17.75
C MET A 116 -3.92 -9.77 -17.48
N ALA A 117 -5.10 -10.15 -17.97
CA ALA A 117 -5.74 -11.41 -17.62
C ALA A 117 -5.83 -12.41 -18.78
N GLY A 118 -5.85 -11.94 -20.04
CA GLY A 118 -6.02 -12.79 -21.21
C GLY A 118 -7.47 -12.82 -21.71
N ILE A 119 -7.88 -13.94 -22.31
CA ILE A 119 -9.26 -14.12 -22.79
C ILE A 119 -10.18 -14.41 -21.60
N GLU A 120 -11.09 -13.48 -21.30
CA GLU A 120 -12.05 -13.55 -20.19
C GLU A 120 -12.98 -14.76 -20.20
N GLU A 121 -13.19 -15.40 -21.35
CA GLU A 121 -14.05 -16.58 -21.49
C GLU A 121 -13.32 -17.89 -21.16
N ASN A 122 -11.99 -17.87 -21.20
CA ASN A 122 -11.15 -19.00 -20.79
C ASN A 122 -10.72 -18.92 -19.32
N LEU A 123 -10.92 -17.75 -18.71
CA LEU A 123 -10.80 -17.46 -17.29
C LEU A 123 -11.83 -18.29 -16.49
N GLY A 124 -11.47 -19.54 -16.16
CA GLY A 124 -12.24 -20.42 -15.26
C GLY A 124 -12.26 -21.89 -15.63
N LYS A 125 -11.57 -22.30 -16.70
CA LYS A 125 -11.41 -23.72 -17.08
C LYS A 125 -10.20 -24.32 -16.35
N GLN A 126 -10.24 -25.62 -16.05
CA GLN A 126 -9.20 -26.32 -15.28
C GLN A 126 -7.78 -26.17 -15.86
N ASP A 127 -7.64 -25.90 -17.17
CA ASP A 127 -6.35 -25.75 -17.85
C ASP A 127 -5.81 -24.30 -17.95
N TYR A 128 -6.38 -23.36 -17.17
CA TYR A 128 -6.13 -21.91 -17.27
C TYR A 128 -4.68 -21.44 -17.01
N VAL A 129 -3.79 -22.33 -16.56
CA VAL A 129 -2.38 -22.00 -16.34
C VAL A 129 -1.50 -22.85 -17.25
N SER A 130 -1.74 -22.73 -18.56
CA SER A 130 -0.98 -23.43 -19.60
C SER A 130 -1.35 -23.01 -21.03
N ASN A 131 -2.14 -21.94 -21.21
CA ASN A 131 -2.66 -21.56 -22.52
C ASN A 131 -1.78 -20.46 -23.15
N GLU A 132 -1.63 -20.49 -24.47
CA GLU A 132 -0.96 -19.42 -25.22
C GLU A 132 -1.63 -18.05 -25.03
N THR A 133 -2.92 -18.03 -24.67
CA THR A 133 -3.73 -16.82 -24.51
C THR A 133 -3.71 -16.21 -23.10
N ASP A 134 -3.09 -16.87 -22.13
CA ASP A 134 -2.98 -16.39 -20.74
C ASP A 134 -2.27 -15.04 -20.65
N GLY A 135 -2.84 -14.10 -19.90
CA GLY A 135 -2.27 -12.76 -19.71
C GLY A 135 -1.08 -12.71 -18.74
N ILE A 136 -0.69 -11.49 -18.37
CA ILE A 136 0.43 -11.25 -17.45
C ILE A 136 0.18 -11.84 -16.07
N ILE A 137 -1.01 -11.67 -15.50
CA ILE A 137 -1.36 -12.12 -14.16
C ILE A 137 -1.26 -13.65 -14.01
N PRO A 138 -1.98 -14.48 -14.81
CA PRO A 138 -1.89 -15.93 -14.67
C PRO A 138 -0.46 -16.47 -14.88
N ARG A 139 0.27 -15.95 -15.88
CA ARG A 139 1.68 -16.30 -16.11
C ARG A 139 2.57 -15.91 -14.94
N SER A 140 2.31 -14.75 -14.32
CA SER A 140 3.05 -14.29 -13.14
C SER A 140 2.81 -15.20 -11.94
N ILE A 141 1.58 -15.66 -11.74
CA ILE A 141 1.24 -16.61 -10.67
C ILE A 141 2.05 -17.91 -10.85
N SER A 142 2.04 -18.52 -12.04
CA SER A 142 2.83 -19.73 -12.30
C SER A 142 4.33 -19.48 -12.13
N TYR A 143 4.84 -18.38 -12.69
CA TYR A 143 6.25 -18.03 -12.61
C TYR A 143 6.70 -17.84 -11.16
N MET A 144 5.96 -17.07 -10.36
CA MET A 144 6.26 -16.89 -8.95
C MET A 144 6.24 -18.22 -8.20
N TRP A 145 5.19 -19.04 -8.41
CA TRP A 145 5.05 -20.31 -7.72
C TRP A 145 6.21 -21.28 -8.04
N GLN A 146 6.56 -21.41 -9.32
CA GLN A 146 7.70 -22.23 -9.75
C GLN A 146 9.04 -21.74 -9.20
N ASN A 147 9.23 -20.43 -9.03
CA ASN A 147 10.46 -19.90 -8.47
C ASN A 147 10.51 -20.03 -6.94
N MET A 148 9.38 -19.87 -6.24
CA MET A 148 9.30 -20.10 -4.80
C MET A 148 9.68 -21.54 -4.44
N THR A 149 9.25 -22.55 -5.23
CA THR A 149 9.58 -23.96 -4.97
C THR A 149 11.03 -24.34 -5.27
N ARG A 150 11.76 -23.51 -6.03
CA ARG A 150 13.18 -23.72 -6.36
C ARG A 150 14.14 -23.00 -5.40
N ARG A 151 13.61 -22.07 -4.61
CA ARG A 151 14.37 -21.29 -3.63
C ARG A 151 14.48 -22.04 -2.31
N LYS A 152 15.45 -21.68 -1.47
CA LYS A 152 15.69 -22.34 -0.17
C LYS A 152 14.71 -21.85 0.90
N GLU A 153 14.26 -20.61 0.75
CA GLU A 153 13.34 -19.94 1.65
C GLU A 153 11.95 -20.59 1.61
N GLN A 154 11.28 -20.61 2.76
CA GLN A 154 9.87 -21.00 2.85
C GLN A 154 9.00 -19.78 2.54
N TYR A 155 8.00 -19.94 1.69
CA TYR A 155 7.12 -18.85 1.26
C TYR A 155 5.71 -19.02 1.80
N TYR A 156 5.15 -17.95 2.36
CA TYR A 156 3.73 -17.83 2.69
C TYR A 156 3.09 -16.80 1.76
N VAL A 157 2.03 -17.18 1.07
CA VAL A 157 1.39 -16.35 0.05
C VAL A 157 0.01 -15.92 0.52
N LYS A 158 -0.30 -14.63 0.34
CA LYS A 158 -1.63 -14.08 0.58
C LYS A 158 -2.07 -13.27 -0.62
N ALA A 159 -3.36 -13.28 -0.92
CA ALA A 159 -3.91 -12.51 -2.02
C ALA A 159 -5.18 -11.77 -1.66
N ALA A 160 -5.41 -10.65 -2.33
CA ALA A 160 -6.62 -9.86 -2.22
C ALA A 160 -6.95 -9.22 -3.57
N PHE A 161 -8.23 -9.01 -3.84
CA PHE A 161 -8.67 -8.43 -5.11
C PHE A 161 -9.73 -7.37 -4.86
N ILE A 162 -9.44 -6.14 -5.29
CA ILE A 162 -10.33 -4.99 -5.09
C ILE A 162 -10.64 -4.29 -6.41
N GLU A 163 -11.70 -3.50 -6.34
CA GLU A 163 -12.12 -2.65 -7.43
C GLU A 163 -12.36 -1.21 -6.94
N ILE A 164 -11.97 -0.24 -7.76
CA ILE A 164 -12.30 1.17 -7.59
C ILE A 164 -13.28 1.56 -8.69
N TYR A 165 -14.52 1.84 -8.31
CA TYR A 165 -15.54 2.35 -9.22
C TYR A 165 -16.16 3.61 -8.62
N ASN A 166 -16.24 4.69 -9.40
CA ASN A 166 -16.84 5.94 -8.95
C ASN A 166 -16.25 6.44 -7.60
N GLU A 167 -14.93 6.34 -7.42
CA GLU A 167 -14.20 6.62 -6.16
C GLU A 167 -14.69 5.81 -4.93
N GLN A 168 -15.38 4.68 -5.14
CA GLN A 168 -15.74 3.72 -4.10
C GLN A 168 -14.86 2.47 -4.22
N LEU A 169 -14.37 1.97 -3.08
CA LEU A 169 -13.61 0.73 -3.02
C LEU A 169 -14.56 -0.41 -2.73
N ARG A 170 -14.42 -1.52 -3.44
CA ARG A 170 -15.19 -2.75 -3.24
C ARG A 170 -14.25 -3.94 -3.18
N ASP A 171 -14.62 -4.91 -2.38
CA ASP A 171 -13.96 -6.20 -2.33
C ASP A 171 -14.53 -7.10 -3.45
N LEU A 172 -13.67 -7.61 -4.33
CA LEU A 172 -14.09 -8.54 -5.37
C LEU A 172 -14.16 -9.99 -4.88
N LEU A 173 -13.61 -10.29 -3.70
CA LEU A 173 -13.66 -11.61 -3.07
C LEU A 173 -14.76 -11.71 -2.01
N ASN A 174 -15.25 -10.57 -1.52
CA ASN A 174 -16.41 -10.49 -0.63
C ASN A 174 -17.38 -9.37 -1.08
N PRO A 175 -18.18 -9.56 -2.14
CA PRO A 175 -19.10 -8.54 -2.64
C PRO A 175 -20.11 -8.02 -1.60
N SER A 176 -20.39 -8.82 -0.57
CA SER A 176 -21.29 -8.46 0.54
C SER A 176 -20.65 -7.52 1.58
N SER A 177 -19.35 -7.23 1.49
CA SER A 177 -18.64 -6.36 2.44
C SER A 177 -19.07 -4.88 2.40
N GLY A 178 -19.80 -4.48 1.36
CA GLY A 178 -20.12 -3.08 1.09
C GLY A 178 -18.89 -2.26 0.64
N ILE A 179 -18.94 -0.94 0.87
CA ILE A 179 -17.87 -0.02 0.45
C ILE A 179 -16.72 -0.05 1.46
N LEU A 180 -15.51 -0.36 0.99
CA LEU A 180 -14.31 -0.37 1.81
C LEU A 180 -13.75 1.05 2.04
N HIS A 181 -13.02 1.20 3.14
CA HIS A 181 -12.39 2.46 3.53
C HIS A 181 -10.88 2.43 3.31
N LEU A 182 -10.35 3.53 2.80
CA LEU A 182 -8.91 3.71 2.66
C LEU A 182 -8.37 4.43 3.90
N ARG A 183 -7.35 3.86 4.54
CA ARG A 183 -6.67 4.38 5.73
C ARG A 183 -5.22 4.68 5.42
N TRP A 184 -4.55 5.38 6.32
CA TRP A 184 -3.13 5.70 6.23
C TRP A 184 -2.46 5.46 7.57
N ASN A 185 -1.26 4.88 7.54
CA ASN A 185 -0.36 4.84 8.69
C ASN A 185 1.10 5.00 8.22
N ILE A 186 2.01 5.26 9.17
CA ILE A 186 3.40 5.59 8.85
C ILE A 186 4.21 4.38 8.34
N LYS A 187 3.81 3.15 8.69
CA LYS A 187 4.53 1.91 8.37
C LYS A 187 4.13 1.34 7.01
N SER A 188 2.85 1.40 6.68
CA SER A 188 2.23 0.71 5.55
C SER A 188 1.72 1.68 4.48
N GLY A 189 1.88 2.99 4.68
CA GLY A 189 1.33 4.00 3.79
C GLY A 189 -0.20 3.92 3.74
N PHE A 190 -0.76 4.11 2.54
CA PHE A 190 -2.20 3.95 2.32
C PHE A 190 -2.58 2.48 2.15
N TYR A 191 -3.58 2.03 2.91
CA TYR A 191 -4.08 0.65 2.85
C TYR A 191 -5.61 0.59 2.92
N VAL A 192 -6.18 -0.49 2.41
CA VAL A 192 -7.63 -0.73 2.44
C VAL A 192 -7.98 -1.48 3.72
N GLU A 193 -8.82 -0.88 4.55
CA GLU A 193 -9.32 -1.46 5.80
C GLU A 193 -10.42 -2.49 5.50
N ASN A 194 -10.39 -3.63 6.21
CA ASN A 194 -11.38 -4.72 6.12
C ASN A 194 -11.52 -5.39 4.75
N MET A 195 -10.50 -5.25 3.89
CA MET A 195 -10.40 -6.06 2.67
C MET A 195 -10.12 -7.53 3.04
N LEU A 196 -10.83 -8.46 2.41
CA LEU A 196 -10.58 -9.88 2.55
C LEU A 196 -9.19 -10.22 1.98
N ILE A 197 -8.38 -10.85 2.82
CA ILE A 197 -7.06 -11.37 2.45
C ILE A 197 -7.14 -12.89 2.58
N VAL A 198 -6.95 -13.58 1.46
CA VAL A 198 -7.01 -15.04 1.37
C VAL A 198 -5.60 -15.59 1.52
N ASP A 199 -5.41 -16.52 2.44
CA ASP A 199 -4.17 -17.28 2.56
C ASP A 199 -4.14 -18.34 1.44
N CYS A 200 -3.09 -18.36 0.62
CA CYS A 200 -2.94 -19.29 -0.50
C CYS A 200 -1.88 -20.34 -0.13
N THR A 201 -2.31 -21.58 0.06
CA THR A 201 -1.45 -22.71 0.46
C THR A 201 -0.87 -23.46 -0.75
N ASN A 202 -1.55 -23.37 -1.89
CA ASN A 202 -1.15 -23.96 -3.16
C ASN A 202 -1.42 -22.97 -4.32
N ILE A 203 -0.96 -23.31 -5.52
CA ILE A 203 -1.13 -22.46 -6.70
C ILE A 203 -2.62 -22.31 -7.08
N ASP A 204 -3.42 -23.36 -6.88
CA ASP A 204 -4.84 -23.38 -7.22
C ASP A 204 -5.64 -22.39 -6.37
N ASP A 205 -5.31 -22.22 -5.09
CA ASP A 205 -5.92 -21.20 -4.22
C ASP A 205 -5.77 -19.79 -4.82
N LEU A 206 -4.57 -19.48 -5.32
CA LEU A 206 -4.25 -18.17 -5.90
C LEU A 206 -4.94 -17.96 -7.26
N ILE A 207 -5.04 -19.03 -8.05
CA ILE A 207 -5.81 -19.06 -9.30
C ILE A 207 -7.30 -18.87 -9.02
N MET A 208 -7.85 -19.51 -7.97
CA MET A 208 -9.23 -19.34 -7.55
C MET A 208 -9.54 -17.92 -7.10
N VAL A 209 -8.63 -17.26 -6.38
CA VAL A 209 -8.75 -15.83 -6.05
C VAL A 209 -8.89 -14.96 -7.30
N LEU A 210 -8.06 -15.22 -8.32
CA LEU A 210 -8.14 -14.52 -9.60
C LEU A 210 -9.48 -14.76 -10.32
N HIS A 211 -9.91 -16.02 -10.40
CA HIS A 211 -11.18 -16.39 -11.04
C HIS A 211 -12.38 -15.75 -10.35
N GLU A 212 -12.45 -15.88 -9.02
CA GLU A 212 -13.57 -15.37 -8.24
C GLU A 212 -13.67 -13.85 -8.35
N GLY A 213 -12.54 -13.14 -8.30
CA GLY A 213 -12.55 -11.69 -8.45
C GLY A 213 -12.95 -11.22 -9.86
N ILE A 214 -12.52 -11.92 -10.92
CA ILE A 214 -12.92 -11.60 -12.30
C ILE A 214 -14.41 -11.91 -12.52
N ARG A 215 -14.90 -13.03 -11.99
CA ARG A 215 -16.32 -13.41 -12.02
C ARG A 215 -17.17 -12.35 -11.34
N ASN A 216 -16.81 -11.95 -10.13
CA ASN A 216 -17.56 -10.94 -9.37
C ASN A 216 -17.49 -9.55 -10.02
N ARG A 217 -16.35 -9.18 -10.63
CA ARG A 217 -16.23 -7.95 -11.43
C ARG A 217 -17.22 -7.95 -12.59
N LYS A 218 -17.34 -9.06 -13.32
CA LYS A 218 -18.27 -9.23 -14.45
C LYS A 218 -19.74 -9.18 -14.02
N THR A 219 -20.13 -9.91 -12.98
CA THR A 219 -21.50 -9.88 -12.44
C THR A 219 -21.89 -8.46 -12.01
N SER A 220 -21.00 -7.76 -11.30
CA SER A 220 -21.25 -6.37 -10.86
C SER A 220 -21.42 -5.39 -12.02
N SER A 221 -20.82 -5.70 -13.18
CA SER A 221 -20.92 -4.88 -14.39
C SER A 221 -22.31 -5.00 -15.02
N HIS A 222 -22.84 -6.23 -15.10
CA HIS A 222 -24.18 -6.50 -15.63
C HIS A 222 -25.31 -5.98 -14.73
N GLU A 223 -25.19 -6.12 -13.40
CA GLU A 223 -26.26 -5.73 -12.46
C GLU A 223 -26.44 -4.21 -12.31
N LEU A 224 -25.39 -3.42 -12.52
CA LEU A 224 -25.38 -1.99 -12.20
C LEU A 224 -25.30 -1.07 -13.43
N ASN A 225 -25.50 -1.59 -14.65
CA ASN A 225 -25.14 -0.89 -15.91
C ASN A 225 -23.71 -0.33 -15.85
N LYS A 226 -22.84 -1.03 -15.13
CA LYS A 226 -21.49 -0.60 -14.85
C LYS A 226 -20.61 -1.22 -15.91
N ASP A 227 -19.96 -0.39 -16.70
CA ASP A 227 -19.03 -0.85 -17.71
C ASP A 227 -17.67 -1.17 -17.03
N SER A 228 -17.09 -2.34 -17.30
CA SER A 228 -15.76 -2.70 -16.80
C SER A 228 -14.68 -1.73 -17.30
N SER A 229 -14.97 -1.00 -18.39
CA SER A 229 -14.19 0.13 -18.88
C SER A 229 -14.11 1.32 -17.92
N ARG A 230 -15.04 1.41 -16.95
CA ARG A 230 -15.19 2.54 -16.03
C ARG A 230 -14.67 2.27 -14.62
N SER A 231 -14.14 1.09 -14.36
CA SER A 231 -13.56 0.73 -13.06
C SER A 231 -12.09 0.33 -13.17
N HIS A 232 -11.34 0.58 -12.09
CA HIS A 232 -9.98 0.06 -11.93
C HIS A 232 -10.05 -1.21 -11.09
N SER A 233 -9.30 -2.24 -11.45
CA SER A 233 -9.16 -3.45 -10.64
C SER A 233 -7.72 -3.64 -10.20
N LEU A 234 -7.52 -4.07 -8.95
CA LEU A 234 -6.21 -4.28 -8.37
C LEU A 234 -6.17 -5.66 -7.70
N LEU A 235 -5.40 -6.59 -8.28
CA LEU A 235 -5.03 -7.83 -7.61
C LEU A 235 -3.73 -7.60 -6.86
N LEU A 236 -3.74 -7.90 -5.57
CA LEU A 236 -2.60 -7.76 -4.65
C LEU A 236 -2.16 -9.16 -4.25
N ILE A 237 -0.88 -9.48 -4.47
CA ILE A 237 -0.26 -10.72 -4.01
C ILE A 237 0.88 -10.34 -3.06
N HIS A 238 0.81 -10.86 -1.85
CA HIS A 238 1.79 -10.68 -0.79
C HIS A 238 2.57 -11.99 -0.60
N THR A 239 3.88 -11.89 -0.49
CA THR A 239 4.76 -13.03 -0.21
C THR A 239 5.55 -12.75 1.05
N ILE A 240 5.59 -13.71 1.97
CA ILE A 240 6.45 -13.67 3.16
C ILE A 240 7.44 -14.80 2.97
N SER A 241 8.70 -14.46 2.72
CA SER A 241 9.79 -15.44 2.68
C SER A 241 10.40 -15.58 4.06
N GLU A 242 10.68 -16.80 4.49
CA GLU A 242 11.33 -17.12 5.75
C GLU A 242 12.54 -18.03 5.49
N GLU A 243 13.74 -17.56 5.86
CA GLU A 243 14.98 -18.32 5.79
C GLU A 243 15.48 -18.60 7.21
N LYS A 244 15.83 -19.85 7.53
CA LYS A 244 16.42 -20.18 8.84
C LYS A 244 17.93 -20.25 8.72
N ASN A 245 18.62 -19.43 9.51
CA ASN A 245 20.07 -19.47 9.64
C ASN A 245 20.52 -20.69 10.46
N GLU A 246 21.80 -21.04 10.39
CA GLU A 246 22.43 -22.16 11.14
C GLU A 246 22.21 -22.07 12.66
N ASP A 247 22.10 -20.84 13.19
CA ASP A 247 21.82 -20.55 14.60
C ASP A 247 20.35 -20.80 15.01
N GLY A 248 19.48 -21.22 14.08
CA GLY A 248 18.04 -21.40 14.31
C GLY A 248 17.21 -20.10 14.25
N HIS A 249 17.84 -18.94 14.00
CA HIS A 249 17.15 -17.67 13.78
C HIS A 249 16.49 -17.64 12.40
N SER A 250 15.18 -17.36 12.35
CA SER A 250 14.51 -17.09 11.08
C SER A 250 14.66 -15.64 10.66
N PHE A 251 14.72 -15.41 9.34
CA PHE A 251 14.79 -14.12 8.69
C PHE A 251 13.62 -13.96 7.73
N LYS A 252 12.81 -12.91 7.89
CA LYS A 252 11.59 -12.66 7.13
C LYS A 252 11.72 -11.47 6.19
N LYS A 253 11.46 -11.70 4.90
CA LYS A 253 11.32 -10.65 3.88
C LYS A 253 9.88 -10.61 3.36
N TYR A 254 9.37 -9.41 3.10
CA TYR A 254 7.98 -9.16 2.72
C TYR A 254 7.90 -8.62 1.28
N GLY A 255 7.56 -9.49 0.34
CA GLY A 255 7.27 -9.11 -1.04
C GLY A 255 5.82 -8.68 -1.23
N LYS A 256 5.59 -7.80 -2.20
CA LYS A 256 4.25 -7.45 -2.67
C LYS A 256 4.27 -7.17 -4.16
N VAL A 257 3.40 -7.80 -4.93
CA VAL A 257 3.11 -7.39 -6.32
C VAL A 257 1.66 -6.92 -6.43
N SER A 258 1.47 -5.80 -7.13
CA SER A 258 0.15 -5.25 -7.44
C SER A 258 -0.07 -5.26 -8.95
N PHE A 259 -1.08 -5.97 -9.41
CA PHE A 259 -1.50 -6.00 -10.81
C PHE A 259 -2.72 -5.11 -10.98
N VAL A 260 -2.57 -4.07 -11.78
CA VAL A 260 -3.57 -3.00 -11.89
C VAL A 260 -4.08 -2.89 -13.33
N ASP A 261 -5.36 -3.16 -13.51
CA ASP A 261 -6.07 -2.92 -14.77
C ASP A 261 -6.88 -1.62 -14.62
N LEU A 262 -6.43 -0.56 -15.28
CA LEU A 262 -7.04 0.77 -15.15
C LEU A 262 -8.28 0.90 -16.03
N ALA A 263 -9.18 1.81 -15.68
CA ALA A 263 -10.28 2.25 -16.52
C ALA A 263 -9.78 2.86 -17.85
N GLY A 264 -10.67 2.98 -18.83
CA GLY A 264 -10.42 3.64 -20.11
C GLY A 264 -9.94 5.08 -19.93
N SER A 265 -8.86 5.44 -20.64
CA SER A 265 -8.25 6.78 -20.58
C SER A 265 -8.97 7.83 -21.42
N GLU A 266 -9.86 7.40 -22.31
CA GLU A 266 -10.59 8.29 -23.20
C GLU A 266 -11.47 9.26 -22.43
N ARG A 267 -11.61 10.47 -22.98
CA ARG A 267 -12.55 11.44 -22.41
C ARG A 267 -13.95 11.03 -22.82
N LEU A 268 -14.76 10.65 -21.82
CA LEU A 268 -16.20 10.58 -22.01
C LEU A 268 -16.68 11.98 -22.44
N LYS A 269 -17.07 12.12 -23.72
CA LYS A 269 -17.77 13.32 -24.21
C LYS A 269 -19.01 13.47 -23.33
N GLU A 270 -19.25 14.69 -22.81
CA GLU A 270 -20.40 14.98 -21.95
C GLU A 270 -21.68 14.46 -22.62
N SER A 271 -22.16 13.30 -22.18
CA SER A 271 -23.44 12.80 -22.61
C SER A 271 -24.50 13.73 -22.03
N LYS A 272 -25.46 14.16 -22.85
CA LYS A 272 -26.61 15.01 -22.45
C LYS A 272 -27.60 14.28 -21.52
N SER A 273 -27.11 13.42 -20.65
CA SER A 273 -27.85 12.54 -19.74
C SER A 273 -27.86 13.14 -18.33
N GLN A 274 -29.02 13.14 -17.70
CA GLN A 274 -29.32 13.81 -16.42
C GLN A 274 -28.37 13.44 -15.26
N GLY A 275 -27.95 14.45 -14.49
CA GLY A 275 -27.51 14.45 -13.08
C GLY A 275 -26.52 13.38 -12.58
N VAL A 276 -26.97 12.14 -12.45
CA VAL A 276 -26.20 11.03 -11.83
C VAL A 276 -25.08 10.55 -12.75
N MET A 277 -25.35 10.45 -14.07
CA MET A 277 -24.35 10.04 -15.06
C MET A 277 -23.22 11.08 -15.22
N ILE A 278 -23.52 12.36 -15.01
CA ILE A 278 -22.53 13.45 -15.01
C ILE A 278 -21.58 13.32 -13.81
N LYS A 279 -22.11 13.05 -12.60
CA LYS A 279 -21.29 12.85 -11.40
C LYS A 279 -20.40 11.62 -11.50
N GLU A 280 -20.93 10.52 -12.04
CA GLU A 280 -20.17 9.28 -12.28
C GLU A 280 -19.03 9.52 -13.28
N THR A 281 -19.34 10.11 -14.43
CA THR A 281 -18.36 10.48 -15.48
C THR A 281 -17.26 11.39 -14.89
N GLY A 282 -17.64 12.37 -14.06
CA GLY A 282 -16.70 13.24 -13.36
C GLY A 282 -15.76 12.48 -12.41
N ASN A 283 -16.27 11.50 -11.67
CA ASN A 283 -15.48 10.73 -10.69
C ASN A 283 -14.57 9.67 -11.34
N ILE A 284 -15.00 9.03 -12.43
CA ILE A 284 -14.13 8.11 -13.20
C ILE A 284 -12.95 8.91 -13.76
N ASN A 285 -13.25 10.03 -14.44
CA ASN A 285 -12.23 10.92 -14.96
C ASN A 285 -11.35 11.50 -13.85
N LYS A 286 -11.89 11.75 -12.65
CA LYS A 286 -11.12 12.26 -11.51
C LYS A 286 -9.92 11.37 -11.18
N SER A 287 -10.11 10.05 -11.13
CA SER A 287 -9.03 9.11 -10.79
C SER A 287 -7.88 9.15 -11.81
N LEU A 288 -8.19 9.05 -13.11
CA LEU A 288 -7.20 9.07 -14.20
C LEU A 288 -6.61 10.46 -14.44
N PHE A 289 -7.39 11.52 -14.29
CA PHE A 289 -6.93 12.89 -14.34
C PHE A 289 -5.93 13.19 -13.22
N THR A 290 -6.24 12.74 -12.00
CA THR A 290 -5.33 12.86 -10.85
C THR A 290 -4.06 12.05 -11.09
N LEU A 291 -4.16 10.83 -11.61
CA LEU A 291 -3.00 10.02 -11.98
C LEU A 291 -2.13 10.76 -13.02
N GLY A 292 -2.73 11.38 -14.03
CA GLY A 292 -2.02 12.21 -15.00
C GLY A 292 -1.32 13.43 -14.40
N LYS A 293 -1.92 14.07 -13.38
CA LYS A 293 -1.26 15.14 -12.62
C LYS A 293 -0.06 14.63 -11.81
N VAL A 294 -0.20 13.48 -11.15
CA VAL A 294 0.89 12.84 -10.39
C VAL A 294 2.06 12.52 -11.32
N ILE A 295 1.80 11.83 -12.43
CA ILE A 295 2.84 11.47 -13.41
C ILE A 295 3.50 12.71 -14.01
N SER A 296 2.73 13.73 -14.35
CA SER A 296 3.29 14.97 -14.90
C SER A 296 4.15 15.72 -13.87
N SER A 297 3.75 15.71 -12.60
CA SER A 297 4.50 16.37 -11.52
C SER A 297 5.81 15.64 -11.20
N LEU A 298 5.80 14.31 -11.25
CA LEU A 298 6.98 13.47 -11.01
C LEU A 298 7.93 13.41 -12.21
N GLY A 299 7.41 13.46 -13.43
CA GLY A 299 8.21 13.39 -14.66
C GLY A 299 8.88 14.73 -15.04
N ASP A 300 8.37 15.86 -14.55
CA ASP A 300 8.96 17.18 -14.77
C ASP A 300 10.04 17.48 -13.71
N LYS A 301 11.33 17.36 -14.08
CA LYS A 301 12.46 17.69 -13.18
C LYS A 301 12.37 19.10 -12.58
N LYS A 302 11.79 20.06 -13.33
CA LYS A 302 11.59 21.44 -12.87
C LYS A 302 10.53 21.57 -11.75
N LYS A 303 9.62 20.60 -11.64
CA LYS A 303 8.54 20.56 -10.64
C LYS A 303 8.81 19.60 -9.49
N SER A 304 10.02 19.03 -9.40
CA SER A 304 10.40 18.06 -8.35
C SER A 304 10.23 18.58 -6.91
N LYS A 305 10.07 19.90 -6.69
CA LYS A 305 9.80 20.52 -5.38
C LYS A 305 8.32 20.83 -5.11
N SER A 306 7.43 20.53 -6.04
CA SER A 306 5.98 20.77 -5.90
C SER A 306 5.32 19.63 -5.13
N HIS A 307 4.29 19.96 -4.35
CA HIS A 307 3.40 18.98 -3.74
C HIS A 307 2.80 18.06 -4.81
N ILE A 308 2.89 16.74 -4.61
CA ILE A 308 2.33 15.72 -5.51
C ILE A 308 0.91 15.35 -5.04
N PRO A 309 -0.13 15.49 -5.88
CA PRO A 309 -1.53 15.39 -5.47
C PRO A 309 -2.03 13.93 -5.35
N TYR A 310 -1.28 13.03 -4.70
CA TYR A 310 -1.72 11.63 -4.54
C TYR A 310 -3.04 11.53 -3.78
N ARG A 311 -3.33 12.48 -2.88
CA ARG A 311 -4.51 12.43 -2.01
C ARG A 311 -5.83 12.76 -2.70
N ASP A 312 -5.80 13.23 -3.94
CA ASP A 312 -6.98 13.71 -4.63
C ASP A 312 -7.86 12.56 -5.16
N SER A 313 -7.31 11.35 -5.35
CA SER A 313 -8.08 10.15 -5.72
C SER A 313 -7.68 8.92 -4.91
N LYS A 314 -8.59 7.95 -4.76
CA LYS A 314 -8.27 6.67 -4.08
C LYS A 314 -7.22 5.86 -4.85
N LEU A 315 -7.29 5.88 -6.18
CA LEU A 315 -6.32 5.20 -7.04
C LEU A 315 -4.90 5.72 -6.81
N THR A 316 -4.71 7.03 -6.84
CA THR A 316 -3.37 7.63 -6.66
C THR A 316 -2.83 7.48 -5.25
N LYS A 317 -3.69 7.37 -4.23
CA LYS A 317 -3.25 7.00 -2.87
C LYS A 317 -2.71 5.58 -2.82
N LEU A 318 -3.37 4.64 -3.49
CA LEU A 318 -2.93 3.23 -3.55
C LEU A 318 -1.69 3.02 -4.42
N LEU A 319 -1.50 3.85 -5.44
CA LEU A 319 -0.32 3.84 -6.32
C LEU A 319 0.83 4.73 -5.84
N MET A 320 0.73 5.33 -4.65
CA MET A 320 1.74 6.25 -4.12
C MET A 320 3.13 5.60 -4.08
N ASP A 321 3.22 4.34 -3.65
CA ASP A 321 4.50 3.63 -3.58
C ASP A 321 5.03 3.26 -4.97
N SER A 322 4.14 3.10 -5.95
CA SER A 322 4.44 2.68 -7.33
C SER A 322 4.94 3.80 -8.22
N LEU A 323 4.62 5.05 -7.90
CA LEU A 323 4.97 6.22 -8.72
C LEU A 323 5.69 7.24 -7.84
N GLY A 324 7.02 7.30 -7.91
CA GLY A 324 7.86 8.17 -7.07
C GLY A 324 8.14 7.62 -5.67
N GLY A 325 7.75 6.38 -5.38
CA GLY A 325 7.85 5.75 -4.06
C GLY A 325 8.84 4.57 -3.99
N ALA A 326 8.57 3.64 -3.07
CA ALA A 326 9.47 2.55 -2.70
C ALA A 326 9.23 1.22 -3.46
N SER A 327 8.43 1.25 -4.53
CA SER A 327 8.11 0.06 -5.33
C SER A 327 8.83 0.09 -6.68
N LYS A 328 9.20 -1.08 -7.21
CA LYS A 328 9.47 -1.22 -8.65
C LYS A 328 8.16 -1.04 -9.42
N ALA A 329 8.24 -0.54 -10.65
CA ALA A 329 7.04 -0.27 -11.43
C ALA A 329 7.24 -0.53 -12.93
N LEU A 330 6.25 -1.21 -13.51
CA LEU A 330 6.11 -1.50 -14.94
C LEU A 330 4.76 -0.96 -15.43
N MET A 331 4.80 -0.01 -16.35
CA MET A 331 3.64 0.45 -17.10
C MET A 331 3.56 -0.30 -18.44
N ILE A 332 2.38 -0.82 -18.77
CA ILE A 332 2.07 -1.32 -20.11
C ILE A 332 1.03 -0.40 -20.74
N ALA A 333 1.45 0.37 -21.75
CA ALA A 333 0.61 1.29 -22.48
C ALA A 333 -0.04 0.57 -23.68
N ASN A 334 -1.34 0.30 -23.59
CA ASN A 334 -2.13 -0.37 -24.60
C ASN A 334 -2.75 0.63 -25.57
N ILE A 335 -2.50 0.45 -26.87
CA ILE A 335 -2.96 1.37 -27.93
C ILE A 335 -3.71 0.64 -29.05
N SER A 336 -4.59 1.37 -29.75
CA SER A 336 -5.23 0.89 -30.98
C SER A 336 -4.44 1.40 -32.19
N PRO A 337 -4.21 0.57 -33.22
CA PRO A 337 -3.63 1.02 -34.47
C PRO A 337 -4.61 1.81 -35.34
N ALA A 338 -5.92 1.78 -35.07
CA ALA A 338 -6.91 2.36 -35.98
C ALA A 338 -6.79 3.88 -36.10
N SER A 339 -6.85 4.38 -37.34
CA SER A 339 -6.81 5.81 -37.66
C SER A 339 -7.88 6.63 -36.93
N ALA A 340 -9.08 6.09 -36.72
CA ALA A 340 -10.15 6.73 -35.94
C ALA A 340 -9.76 7.03 -34.48
N TYR A 341 -8.82 6.26 -33.91
CA TYR A 341 -8.37 6.37 -32.52
C TYR A 341 -6.99 7.03 -32.39
N ALA A 342 -6.51 7.72 -33.42
CA ALA A 342 -5.19 8.33 -33.44
C ALA A 342 -4.96 9.32 -32.29
N GLU A 343 -5.95 10.17 -31.95
CA GLU A 343 -5.82 11.18 -30.88
C GLU A 343 -5.64 10.56 -29.48
N GLU A 344 -6.40 9.50 -29.19
CA GLU A 344 -6.32 8.76 -27.93
C GLU A 344 -5.01 7.96 -27.82
N THR A 345 -4.55 7.41 -28.94
CA THR A 345 -3.24 6.77 -29.04
C THR A 345 -2.11 7.77 -28.78
N ILE A 346 -2.13 8.96 -29.39
CA ILE A 346 -1.15 10.03 -29.11
C ILE A 346 -1.17 10.40 -27.62
N SER A 347 -2.36 10.53 -27.04
CA SER A 347 -2.53 10.85 -25.62
C SER A 347 -1.89 9.78 -24.73
N THR A 348 -2.13 8.51 -25.03
CA THR A 348 -1.53 7.36 -24.34
C THR A 348 -0.01 7.33 -24.47
N LEU A 349 0.53 7.55 -25.68
CA LEU A 349 1.97 7.58 -25.93
C LEU A 349 2.68 8.74 -25.21
N ASN A 350 2.08 9.93 -25.20
CA ASN A 350 2.60 11.09 -24.47
C ASN A 350 2.58 10.83 -22.95
N TYR A 351 1.53 10.18 -22.45
CA TYR A 351 1.41 9.79 -21.05
C TYR A 351 2.51 8.80 -20.64
N ALA A 352 2.68 7.74 -21.43
CA ALA A 352 3.72 6.74 -21.26
C ALA A 352 5.14 7.36 -21.30
N THR A 353 5.36 8.34 -22.18
CA THR A 353 6.64 9.07 -22.27
C THR A 353 6.96 9.80 -20.98
N ARG A 354 5.97 10.43 -20.34
CA ARG A 354 6.16 11.12 -19.05
C ARG A 354 6.42 10.13 -17.92
N ALA A 355 5.76 8.98 -17.92
CA ALA A 355 5.93 7.95 -16.91
C ALA A 355 7.39 7.44 -16.83
N MET A 356 8.08 7.30 -17.97
CA MET A 356 9.50 6.87 -18.00
C MET A 356 10.46 7.78 -17.22
N ASN A 357 10.08 9.05 -17.06
CA ASN A 357 10.91 10.03 -16.36
C ASN A 357 10.75 9.97 -14.83
N ILE A 358 9.76 9.21 -14.33
CA ILE A 358 9.55 9.03 -12.89
C ILE A 358 10.65 8.15 -12.33
N LYS A 359 11.23 8.59 -11.21
CA LYS A 359 12.23 7.86 -10.44
C LYS A 359 11.64 7.30 -9.16
N ASN A 360 11.67 5.99 -9.02
CA ASN A 360 11.33 5.27 -7.79
C ASN A 360 12.63 4.95 -7.02
N LYS A 361 12.49 4.65 -5.72
CA LYS A 361 13.59 4.21 -4.86
C LYS A 361 13.20 2.89 -4.19
N PRO A 362 13.27 1.75 -4.90
CA PRO A 362 12.81 0.48 -4.36
C PRO A 362 13.60 0.05 -3.11
N VAL A 363 12.88 -0.42 -2.08
CA VAL A 363 13.46 -0.86 -0.80
C VAL A 363 12.97 -2.26 -0.47
N ILE A 364 13.88 -3.14 -0.03
CA ILE A 364 13.55 -4.47 0.49
C ILE A 364 12.83 -4.30 1.83
N GLN A 365 11.66 -4.91 1.96
CA GLN A 365 10.90 -4.93 3.20
C GLN A 365 11.33 -6.14 4.03
N VAL A 366 11.86 -5.90 5.22
CA VAL A 366 12.33 -6.91 6.18
C VAL A 366 11.67 -6.64 7.54
N ASP A 367 11.61 -7.63 8.42
CA ASP A 367 11.16 -7.36 9.80
C ASP A 367 12.10 -6.35 10.46
N ASN A 368 11.56 -5.23 10.96
CA ASN A 368 12.31 -4.17 11.64
C ASN A 368 13.18 -4.74 12.78
N LYS A 369 12.70 -5.75 13.52
CA LYS A 369 13.48 -6.37 14.61
C LYS A 369 14.70 -7.10 14.06
N GLU A 370 14.54 -7.78 12.93
CA GLU A 370 15.60 -8.56 12.32
C GLU A 370 16.58 -7.69 11.54
N GLN A 371 16.12 -6.58 10.95
CA GLN A 371 16.99 -5.56 10.37
C GLN A 371 17.94 -5.00 11.42
N ILE A 372 17.42 -4.73 12.63
CA ILE A 372 18.24 -4.32 13.77
C ILE A 372 19.24 -5.42 14.15
N ILE A 373 18.80 -6.67 14.28
CA ILE A 373 19.68 -7.81 14.62
C ILE A 373 20.78 -8.01 13.57
N PHE A 374 20.44 -7.92 12.29
CA PHE A 374 21.40 -8.04 11.19
C PHE A 374 22.45 -6.93 11.24
N ASN A 375 22.01 -5.68 11.42
CA ASN A 375 22.91 -4.54 11.55
C ASN A 375 23.84 -4.70 12.77
N LEU A 376 23.30 -5.14 13.92
CA LEU A 376 24.08 -5.41 15.14
C LEU A 376 25.07 -6.57 14.95
N LYS A 377 24.68 -7.68 14.29
CA LYS A 377 25.60 -8.79 14.00
C LYS A 377 26.73 -8.37 13.07
N ARG A 378 26.41 -7.58 12.03
CA ARG A 378 27.42 -7.00 11.11
C ARG A 378 28.37 -6.08 11.87
N GLU A 379 27.86 -5.25 12.77
CA GLU A 379 28.66 -4.36 13.59
C GLU A 379 29.58 -5.12 14.56
N ILE A 380 29.08 -6.15 15.26
CA ILE A 380 29.90 -7.04 16.10
C ILE A 380 31.03 -7.67 15.28
N HIS A 381 30.76 -8.09 14.05
CA HIS A 381 31.78 -8.66 13.17
C HIS A 381 32.87 -7.63 12.81
N LEU A 382 32.47 -6.41 12.39
CA LEU A 382 33.42 -5.33 12.08
C LEU A 382 34.24 -4.91 13.31
N LEU A 383 33.61 -4.79 14.48
CA LEU A 383 34.29 -4.47 15.73
C LEU A 383 35.26 -5.57 16.18
N LYS A 384 34.97 -6.85 15.87
CA LYS A 384 35.89 -7.95 16.11
C LYS A 384 37.12 -7.86 15.22
N LEU A 385 36.94 -7.56 13.93
CA LEU A 385 38.05 -7.34 12.99
C LEU A 385 38.92 -6.14 13.40
N ASP A 386 38.31 -5.02 13.79
CA ASP A 386 39.05 -3.85 14.29
C ASP A 386 39.81 -4.19 15.59
N ASN A 387 39.22 -4.98 16.50
CA ASN A 387 39.90 -5.45 17.71
C ASN A 387 41.08 -6.37 17.40
N GLU A 388 40.95 -7.30 16.44
CA GLU A 388 42.06 -8.15 16.00
C GLU A 388 43.17 -7.33 15.36
N TYR A 389 42.82 -6.38 14.51
CA TYR A 389 43.79 -5.45 13.91
C TYR A 389 44.57 -4.65 14.96
N LEU A 390 43.86 -4.09 15.96
CA LEU A 390 44.50 -3.34 17.04
C LEU A 390 45.37 -4.24 17.93
N LYS A 391 44.95 -5.48 18.20
CA LYS A 391 45.74 -6.46 18.94
C LYS A 391 47.03 -6.83 18.20
N ASP A 392 46.98 -6.99 16.88
CA ASP A 392 48.14 -7.26 16.03
C ASP A 392 49.11 -6.06 15.99
N GLN A 393 48.60 -4.84 15.91
CA GLN A 393 49.42 -3.64 16.01
C GLN A 393 50.13 -3.53 17.36
N LEU A 394 49.41 -3.80 18.46
CA LEU A 394 49.99 -3.76 19.80
C LEU A 394 50.97 -4.90 20.08
N SER A 395 50.75 -6.11 19.53
CA SER A 395 51.70 -7.22 19.66
C SER A 395 53.02 -6.92 18.94
N LYS A 396 52.96 -6.27 17.77
CA LYS A 396 54.14 -5.78 17.04
C LYS A 396 54.91 -4.74 17.84
N ILE A 397 54.22 -3.81 18.50
CA ILE A 397 54.84 -2.83 19.40
C ILE A 397 55.47 -3.50 20.63
N ASN A 398 54.89 -4.61 21.10
CA ASN A 398 55.38 -5.40 22.23
C ASN A 398 56.41 -6.48 21.83
N GLY A 399 57.06 -6.35 20.67
CA GLY A 399 58.12 -7.27 20.23
C GLY A 399 57.65 -8.68 19.87
N GLY A 400 56.38 -8.87 19.50
CA GLY A 400 55.80 -10.15 19.08
C GLY A 400 55.29 -11.03 20.22
N LEU A 401 55.34 -10.56 21.47
CA LEU A 401 54.82 -11.29 22.64
C LEU A 401 53.29 -11.08 22.78
N PRO A 402 52.50 -12.15 23.03
CA PRO A 402 51.07 -12.03 23.23
C PRO A 402 50.75 -11.20 24.47
N LEU A 403 49.83 -10.24 24.32
CA LEU A 403 49.40 -9.37 25.42
C LEU A 403 48.61 -10.16 26.46
N ASN A 404 49.09 -10.16 27.71
CA ASN A 404 48.38 -10.77 28.82
C ASN A 404 47.47 -9.71 29.47
N ILE A 405 46.15 -9.84 29.27
CA ILE A 405 45.14 -8.87 29.74
C ILE A 405 45.19 -8.71 31.27
N SER A 406 45.58 -9.77 31.97
CA SER A 406 45.81 -9.84 33.42
C SER A 406 46.80 -8.79 33.92
N ASP A 407 47.85 -8.50 33.14
CA ASP A 407 48.94 -7.61 33.52
C ASP A 407 48.57 -6.12 33.34
N ILE A 408 47.63 -5.83 32.44
CA ILE A 408 47.15 -4.46 32.16
C ILE A 408 46.20 -3.99 33.28
N LEU A 409 45.35 -4.88 33.81
CA LEU A 409 44.38 -4.56 34.86
C LEU A 409 45.05 -4.30 36.23
N HIS A 410 46.26 -4.80 36.46
CA HIS A 410 47.01 -4.62 37.71
C HIS A 410 47.87 -3.35 37.75
N ASN A 411 47.66 -2.40 36.84
CA ASN A 411 48.30 -1.08 36.85
C ASN A 411 49.85 -1.13 36.95
N ARG A 412 50.48 -2.21 36.45
CA ARG A 412 51.93 -2.18 36.17
C ARG A 412 52.09 -1.51 34.83
N SER A 413 52.58 -0.28 34.85
CA SER A 413 53.06 0.45 33.69
C SER A 413 53.95 -0.46 32.83
N ILE A 414 53.44 -0.86 31.66
CA ILE A 414 54.22 -1.57 30.66
C ILE A 414 55.30 -0.59 30.19
N SER A 415 56.51 -0.72 30.75
CA SER A 415 57.68 0.00 30.27
C SER A 415 58.10 -0.63 28.94
N ALA A 416 57.45 -0.19 27.86
CA ALA A 416 57.93 -0.43 26.52
C ALA A 416 59.24 0.35 26.35
N LYS A 417 60.37 -0.33 26.59
CA LYS A 417 61.70 0.21 26.25
C LYS A 417 61.83 0.26 24.73
N SER A 418 61.38 1.36 24.12
CA SER A 418 61.87 1.77 22.81
C SER A 418 63.15 2.58 23.02
N SER A 419 64.26 2.09 22.46
CA SER A 419 65.56 2.75 22.46
C SER A 419 65.64 3.98 21.56
N ASN A 420 64.50 4.52 21.08
CA ASN A 420 64.43 5.83 20.45
C ASN A 420 63.01 6.42 20.54
N GLY A 421 62.63 6.94 21.71
CA GLY A 421 61.81 8.14 21.96
C GLY A 421 60.48 8.44 21.23
N LYS A 422 60.03 7.70 20.21
CA LYS A 422 58.75 7.89 19.52
C LYS A 422 58.16 6.54 19.16
N LEU A 423 57.02 6.22 19.78
CA LEU A 423 56.13 5.18 19.28
C LEU A 423 55.62 5.61 17.89
N PRO A 424 55.61 4.73 16.87
CA PRO A 424 54.96 5.04 15.60
C PRO A 424 53.47 5.34 15.86
N PRO A 425 52.84 6.28 15.13
CA PRO A 425 51.42 6.57 15.30
C PRO A 425 50.60 5.31 15.02
N LEU A 426 49.69 4.94 15.93
CA LEU A 426 48.68 3.92 15.65
C LEU A 426 47.85 4.40 14.44
N GLU A 427 47.93 3.68 13.33
CA GLU A 427 47.06 3.91 12.18
C GLU A 427 45.61 3.64 12.60
N LYS A 428 44.72 4.58 12.31
CA LYS A 428 43.29 4.44 12.63
C LYS A 428 42.72 3.22 11.90
N PRO A 429 41.87 2.40 12.55
CA PRO A 429 41.23 1.28 11.88
C PRO A 429 40.45 1.75 10.65
N PRO A 430 40.48 1.00 9.53
CA PRO A 430 39.80 1.38 8.29
C PRO A 430 38.30 1.67 8.48
N HIS A 431 37.66 1.05 9.47
CA HIS A 431 36.21 1.14 9.72
C HIS A 431 35.81 2.15 10.82
N ALA A 432 36.79 2.76 11.52
CA ALA A 432 36.54 3.66 12.65
C ALA A 432 35.86 5.00 12.28
N GLN A 433 35.97 5.45 11.03
CA GLN A 433 35.23 6.63 10.54
C GLN A 433 33.75 6.31 10.26
N SER A 434 33.42 5.05 9.96
CA SER A 434 32.05 4.65 9.66
C SER A 434 31.22 4.42 10.93
N THR A 435 31.84 3.95 12.01
CA THR A 435 31.16 3.69 13.29
C THR A 435 30.71 4.97 13.99
N SER A 436 31.48 6.06 13.95
CA SER A 436 31.07 7.36 14.52
C SER A 436 29.79 7.90 13.87
N ASN A 437 29.71 7.87 12.54
CA ASN A 437 28.54 8.37 11.81
C ASN A 437 27.28 7.54 12.10
N ILE A 438 27.44 6.23 12.26
CA ILE A 438 26.37 5.29 12.57
C ILE A 438 25.88 5.47 14.02
N ILE A 439 26.79 5.71 14.97
CA ILE A 439 26.43 6.02 16.37
C ILE A 439 25.63 7.32 16.45
N ASP A 440 25.99 8.34 15.67
CA ASP A 440 25.24 9.60 15.61
C ASP A 440 23.84 9.40 15.01
N GLU A 441 23.72 8.56 13.98
CA GLU A 441 22.44 8.19 13.37
C GLU A 441 21.55 7.39 14.35
N TYR A 442 22.12 6.43 15.08
CA TYR A 442 21.40 5.69 16.13
C TYR A 442 21.00 6.55 17.32
N ASN A 443 21.85 7.48 17.75
CA ASN A 443 21.51 8.43 18.82
C ASN A 443 20.35 9.33 18.40
N PHE A 444 20.29 9.72 17.13
CA PHE A 444 19.17 10.46 16.55
C PHE A 444 17.89 9.60 16.55
N GLU A 445 17.98 8.33 16.16
CA GLU A 445 16.84 7.41 16.11
C GLU A 445 16.30 7.06 17.52
N ILE A 446 17.19 6.81 18.48
CA ILE A 446 16.84 6.60 19.90
C ILE A 446 16.13 7.84 20.47
N LYS A 447 16.61 9.04 20.14
CA LYS A 447 15.98 10.28 20.57
C LYS A 447 14.57 10.40 19.99
N ARG A 448 14.40 10.11 18.69
CA ARG A 448 13.10 10.08 18.03
C ARG A 448 12.13 9.08 18.67
N TYR A 449 12.59 7.86 18.99
CA TYR A 449 11.76 6.86 19.66
C TYR A 449 11.37 7.24 21.09
N LYS A 450 12.25 7.94 21.82
CA LYS A 450 11.90 8.50 23.13
C LYS A 450 10.80 9.55 23.02
N GLU A 451 10.87 10.43 22.02
CA GLU A 451 9.84 11.43 21.74
C GLU A 451 8.50 10.78 21.34
N GLU A 452 8.53 9.76 20.48
CA GLU A 452 7.33 9.02 20.05
C GLU A 452 6.68 8.28 21.24
N ASN A 453 7.46 7.61 22.08
CA ASN A 453 6.93 6.96 23.28
C ASN A 453 6.33 7.95 24.28
N LEU A 454 6.92 9.15 24.40
CA LEU A 454 6.38 10.21 25.24
C LEU A 454 5.03 10.71 24.70
N GLN A 455 4.91 10.87 23.37
CA GLN A 455 3.65 11.24 22.71
C GLN A 455 2.58 10.14 22.84
N LEU A 456 2.97 8.87 22.75
CA LEU A 456 2.04 7.75 22.95
C LEU A 456 1.54 7.70 24.40
N LYS A 457 2.43 7.94 25.37
CA LYS A 457 2.08 7.97 26.79
C LYS A 457 1.12 9.13 27.11
N SER A 458 1.39 10.33 26.61
CA SER A 458 0.47 11.48 26.79
C SER A 458 -0.85 11.26 26.05
N GLY A 459 -0.84 10.63 24.88
CA GLY A 459 -2.04 10.23 24.15
C GLY A 459 -2.89 9.21 24.92
N LYS A 460 -2.26 8.23 25.58
CA LYS A 460 -2.95 7.24 26.44
C LYS A 460 -3.62 7.92 27.63
N GLU A 461 -2.93 8.82 28.32
CA GLU A 461 -3.48 9.58 29.46
C GLU A 461 -4.65 10.47 29.03
N LEU A 462 -4.57 11.11 27.85
CA LEU A 462 -5.66 11.92 27.30
C LEU A 462 -6.89 11.04 26.99
N TYR A 463 -6.67 9.87 26.40
CA TYR A 463 -7.72 8.91 26.07
C TYR A 463 -8.41 8.35 27.32
N GLU A 464 -7.65 8.04 28.37
CA GLU A 464 -8.19 7.60 29.66
C GLU A 464 -9.07 8.68 30.30
N LYS A 465 -8.63 9.95 30.30
CA LYS A 465 -9.45 11.09 30.76
C LYS A 465 -10.73 11.24 29.95
N GLN A 466 -10.64 11.14 28.62
CA GLN A 466 -11.80 11.26 27.74
C GLN A 466 -12.80 10.11 27.96
N THR A 467 -12.29 8.90 28.18
CA THR A 467 -13.10 7.72 28.52
C THR A 467 -13.81 7.88 29.86
N HIS A 468 -13.15 8.51 30.85
CA HIS A 468 -13.76 8.77 32.15
C HIS A 468 -14.90 9.78 32.06
N MET A 469 -14.73 10.86 31.28
CA MET A 469 -15.78 11.85 31.04
C MET A 469 -17.02 11.23 30.37
N ILE A 470 -16.80 10.38 29.35
CA ILE A 470 -17.91 9.68 28.67
C ILE A 470 -18.65 8.73 29.63
N LEU A 471 -17.93 8.09 30.57
CA LEU A 471 -18.55 7.22 31.58
C LEU A 471 -19.45 8.00 32.54
N GLU A 472 -19.01 9.18 32.97
CA GLU A 472 -19.81 10.09 33.80
C GLU A 472 -21.07 10.56 33.06
N GLU A 473 -20.92 10.95 31.79
CA GLU A 473 -22.02 11.39 30.94
C GLU A 473 -23.04 10.25 30.72
N ASN A 474 -22.57 9.02 30.51
CA ASN A 474 -23.43 7.84 30.40
C ASN A 474 -24.20 7.55 31.69
N LYS A 475 -23.57 7.68 32.86
CA LYS A 475 -24.29 7.54 34.14
C LYS A 475 -25.40 8.58 34.28
N SER A 476 -25.15 9.82 33.87
CA SER A 476 -26.15 10.89 33.85
C SER A 476 -27.30 10.59 32.88
N LEU A 477 -27.00 10.11 31.67
CA LEU A 477 -28.00 9.73 30.67
C LEU A 477 -28.88 8.57 31.14
N VAL A 478 -28.31 7.57 31.80
CA VAL A 478 -29.07 6.45 32.40
C VAL A 478 -30.03 6.96 33.48
N GLN A 479 -29.61 7.89 34.33
CA GLN A 479 -30.51 8.52 35.30
C GLN A 479 -31.64 9.29 34.63
N LYS A 480 -31.34 10.08 33.59
CA LYS A 480 -32.36 10.82 32.82
C LYS A 480 -33.35 9.87 32.14
N LEU A 481 -32.88 8.76 31.60
CA LEU A 481 -33.72 7.71 31.01
C LEU A 481 -34.65 7.06 32.04
N ASN A 482 -34.14 6.71 33.22
CA ASN A 482 -34.99 6.15 34.27
C ASN A 482 -36.07 7.15 34.74
N ASN A 483 -35.74 8.45 34.80
CA ASN A 483 -36.71 9.50 35.12
C ASN A 483 -37.78 9.64 34.02
N LEU A 484 -37.39 9.55 32.75
CA LEU A 484 -38.33 9.54 31.62
C LEU A 484 -39.22 8.29 31.63
N GLU A 485 -38.68 7.10 31.94
CA GLU A 485 -39.46 5.86 32.11
C GLU A 485 -40.56 6.04 33.17
N HIS A 486 -40.25 6.71 34.29
CA HIS A 486 -41.24 7.01 35.33
C HIS A 486 -42.36 7.94 34.83
N VAL A 487 -42.00 9.01 34.11
CA VAL A 487 -42.98 9.97 33.55
C VAL A 487 -43.86 9.30 32.48
N PHE A 488 -43.31 8.43 31.64
CA PHE A 488 -44.09 7.68 30.65
C PHE A 488 -45.03 6.65 31.29
N SER A 489 -44.64 6.04 32.41
CA SER A 489 -45.50 5.15 33.20
C SER A 489 -46.75 5.89 33.70
N GLU A 490 -46.58 7.10 34.24
CA GLU A 490 -47.68 7.95 34.74
C GLU A 490 -48.64 8.42 33.63
N ILE A 491 -48.12 8.67 32.42
CA ILE A 491 -48.94 9.07 31.26
C ILE A 491 -49.75 7.88 30.71
N SER A 492 -49.26 6.65 30.86
CA SER A 492 -49.95 5.44 30.37
C SER A 492 -51.28 5.16 31.08
N ASP A 493 -51.47 5.69 32.28
CA ASP A 493 -52.71 5.55 33.06
C ASP A 493 -53.81 6.54 32.64
N THR A 494 -53.53 7.54 31.78
CA THR A 494 -54.46 8.68 31.60
C THR A 494 -54.98 8.97 30.18
N SER A 495 -54.60 8.28 29.08
CA SER A 495 -55.38 8.40 27.82
C SER A 495 -55.14 7.34 26.72
N ASP A 496 -56.23 7.07 25.98
CA ASP A 496 -56.46 6.31 24.74
C ASP A 496 -55.54 5.12 24.36
N LYS A 497 -56.13 3.93 24.51
CA LYS A 497 -55.52 2.61 24.35
C LYS A 497 -55.68 2.09 22.92
N SER A 498 -54.66 2.27 22.08
CA SER A 498 -54.37 1.29 20.99
C SER A 498 -53.05 1.57 20.28
N VAL A 499 -52.64 2.83 20.10
CA VAL A 499 -51.39 3.18 19.40
C VAL A 499 -50.21 3.45 20.35
N SER A 500 -50.48 4.02 21.53
CA SER A 500 -49.46 4.35 22.53
C SER A 500 -48.91 3.12 23.26
N GLN A 501 -49.76 2.12 23.56
CA GLN A 501 -49.38 0.98 24.39
C GLN A 501 -48.40 0.04 23.67
N TYR A 502 -48.60 -0.20 22.37
CA TYR A 502 -47.69 -1.00 21.54
C TYR A 502 -46.31 -0.33 21.39
N THR A 503 -46.29 0.99 21.22
CA THR A 503 -45.04 1.75 21.09
C THR A 503 -44.27 1.81 22.42
N ILE A 504 -44.98 1.96 23.54
CA ILE A 504 -44.42 1.97 24.89
C ILE A 504 -43.84 0.59 25.25
N THR A 505 -44.58 -0.50 24.98
CA THR A 505 -44.08 -1.87 25.25
C THR A 505 -42.84 -2.21 24.42
N ASN A 506 -42.78 -1.78 23.17
CA ASN A 506 -41.59 -2.00 22.34
C ASN A 506 -40.37 -1.22 22.85
N LEU A 507 -40.56 0.03 23.31
CA LEU A 507 -39.49 0.83 23.88
C LEU A 507 -38.97 0.25 25.21
N ILE A 508 -39.86 -0.25 26.07
CA ILE A 508 -39.49 -0.92 27.34
C ILE A 508 -38.68 -2.19 27.06
N ASN A 509 -39.08 -2.99 26.07
CA ASN A 509 -38.35 -4.19 25.66
C ASN A 509 -36.97 -3.87 25.07
N GLU A 510 -36.88 -2.82 24.26
CA GLU A 510 -35.61 -2.35 23.68
C GLU A 510 -34.67 -1.85 24.78
N ASN A 511 -35.18 -1.10 25.76
CA ASN A 511 -34.41 -0.64 26.94
C ASN A 511 -33.93 -1.78 27.83
N THR A 512 -34.76 -2.81 28.03
CA THR A 512 -34.40 -4.00 28.81
C THR A 512 -33.29 -4.80 28.13
N SER A 513 -33.32 -4.89 26.80
CA SER A 513 -32.26 -5.51 25.99
C SER A 513 -30.94 -4.74 26.08
N ILE A 514 -31.01 -3.41 26.03
CA ILE A 514 -29.83 -2.53 26.13
C ILE A 514 -29.20 -2.61 27.53
N LYS A 515 -30.00 -2.59 28.60
CA LYS A 515 -29.52 -2.78 29.98
C LYS A 515 -28.70 -4.08 30.11
N ARG A 516 -29.15 -5.18 29.48
CA ARG A 516 -28.39 -6.45 29.46
C ARG A 516 -27.08 -6.38 28.70
N GLN A 517 -27.03 -5.68 27.56
CA GLN A 517 -25.79 -5.51 26.80
C GLN A 517 -24.75 -4.69 27.57
N ILE A 518 -25.17 -3.64 28.27
CA ILE A 518 -24.28 -2.82 29.10
C ILE A 518 -23.69 -3.64 30.25
N THR A 519 -24.51 -4.42 30.97
CA THR A 519 -24.03 -5.28 32.07
C THR A 519 -23.04 -6.33 31.57
N LYS A 520 -23.23 -6.85 30.35
CA LYS A 520 -22.31 -7.82 29.75
C LYS A 520 -20.94 -7.19 29.43
N VAL A 521 -20.94 -5.97 28.89
CA VAL A 521 -19.70 -5.22 28.60
C VAL A 521 -18.96 -4.85 29.89
N GLU A 522 -19.67 -4.53 30.97
CA GLU A 522 -19.07 -4.26 32.28
C GLU A 522 -18.43 -5.52 32.90
N GLN A 523 -19.04 -6.70 32.72
CA GLN A 523 -18.49 -7.99 33.14
C GLN A 523 -17.25 -8.40 32.33
N ASP A 524 -17.26 -8.22 31.00
CA ASP A 524 -16.09 -8.53 30.17
C ASP A 524 -14.89 -7.63 30.51
N ARG A 525 -15.16 -6.40 30.97
CA ARG A 525 -14.15 -5.43 31.38
C ARG A 525 -13.58 -5.70 32.77
N SER A 526 -14.37 -6.25 33.70
CA SER A 526 -13.87 -6.65 35.03
C SER A 526 -12.97 -7.89 34.95
N MET A 527 -13.26 -8.83 34.03
CA MET A 527 -12.39 -9.97 33.74
C MET A 527 -11.03 -9.55 33.13
N SER A 528 -11.00 -8.45 32.37
CA SER A 528 -9.77 -7.93 31.77
C SER A 528 -8.85 -7.19 32.76
N ARG A 529 -9.38 -6.70 33.89
CA ARG A 529 -8.60 -6.01 34.95
C ARG A 529 -7.89 -6.97 35.92
N GLY A 530 -8.21 -8.27 35.91
CA GLY A 530 -7.65 -9.26 36.84
C GLY A 530 -6.31 -9.89 36.44
N ARG A 531 -5.76 -9.56 35.26
CA ARG A 531 -4.46 -10.11 34.79
C ARG A 531 -3.33 -9.18 35.24
N GLY A 532 -2.58 -9.62 36.26
CA GLY A 532 -1.40 -8.92 36.78
C GLY A 532 -0.26 -8.76 35.76
N PRO A 533 0.76 -7.91 36.05
CA PRO A 533 1.68 -7.35 35.06
C PRO A 533 2.77 -8.30 34.53
N ASN A 534 2.64 -9.63 34.69
CA ASN A 534 3.70 -10.59 34.33
C ASN A 534 3.41 -11.49 33.12
N SER A 535 2.46 -11.15 32.25
CA SER A 535 2.37 -11.76 30.92
C SER A 535 2.29 -10.69 29.83
N ALA A 536 3.46 -10.23 29.37
CA ALA A 536 3.55 -9.35 28.21
C ALA A 536 3.18 -10.13 26.94
N ASN A 537 1.88 -10.13 26.60
CA ASN A 537 1.36 -10.56 25.32
C ASN A 537 0.84 -9.32 24.57
N ASN A 538 1.75 -8.55 23.97
CA ASN A 538 1.48 -7.26 23.30
C ASN A 538 0.52 -7.32 22.09
N GLY A 539 0.00 -8.50 21.74
CA GLY A 539 -1.00 -8.67 20.67
C GLY A 539 -2.45 -8.54 21.13
N GLY A 540 -2.75 -8.75 22.42
CA GLY A 540 -4.13 -8.71 22.95
C GLY A 540 -4.64 -7.29 23.18
N GLU A 541 -3.82 -6.42 23.77
CA GLU A 541 -4.25 -5.08 24.19
C GLU A 541 -4.63 -4.15 23.02
N VAL A 542 -4.03 -4.33 21.84
CA VAL A 542 -4.35 -3.54 20.63
C VAL A 542 -5.65 -4.02 19.99
N GLY A 543 -5.92 -5.34 20.01
CA GLY A 543 -7.18 -5.92 19.55
C GLY A 543 -8.35 -5.45 20.42
N ASP A 544 -8.16 -5.47 21.74
CA ASP A 544 -9.15 -4.99 22.71
C ASP A 544 -9.42 -3.49 22.53
N ALA A 545 -8.40 -2.68 22.29
CA ALA A 545 -8.55 -1.23 22.05
C ALA A 545 -9.31 -0.92 20.76
N ILE A 546 -9.09 -1.69 19.69
CA ILE A 546 -9.81 -1.53 18.41
C ILE A 546 -11.27 -1.94 18.56
N GLN A 547 -11.54 -3.05 19.24
CA GLN A 547 -12.89 -3.55 19.48
C GLN A 547 -13.69 -2.59 20.38
N ILE A 548 -13.06 -2.04 21.42
CA ILE A 548 -13.65 -1.00 22.29
C ILE A 548 -13.94 0.28 21.50
N LYS A 549 -13.04 0.71 20.60
CA LYS A 549 -13.23 1.90 19.77
C LYS A 549 -14.40 1.72 18.79
N GLN A 550 -14.55 0.54 18.19
CA GLN A 550 -15.69 0.22 17.31
C GLN A 550 -17.01 0.21 18.08
N MET A 551 -17.01 -0.39 19.28
CA MET A 551 -18.18 -0.41 20.15
C MET A 551 -18.60 1.01 20.60
N ASN A 552 -17.63 1.87 20.92
CA ASN A 552 -17.90 3.28 21.24
C ASN A 552 -18.50 4.07 20.07
N ILE A 553 -18.04 3.83 18.83
CA ILE A 553 -18.60 4.48 17.64
C ILE A 553 -20.04 4.02 17.38
N GLN A 554 -20.33 2.73 17.58
CA GLN A 554 -21.70 2.20 17.44
C GLN A 554 -22.64 2.78 18.50
N LEU A 555 -22.18 2.88 19.75
CA LEU A 555 -22.94 3.48 20.84
C LEU A 555 -23.22 4.97 20.59
N GLN A 556 -22.24 5.73 20.11
CA GLN A 556 -22.38 7.16 19.84
C GLN A 556 -23.41 7.43 18.73
N LYS A 557 -23.38 6.66 17.64
CA LYS A 557 -24.42 6.71 16.60
C LYS A 557 -25.82 6.36 17.12
N ARG A 558 -25.90 5.43 18.08
CA ARG A 558 -27.18 5.03 18.66
C ARG A 558 -27.73 6.10 19.61
N ILE A 559 -26.87 6.80 20.36
CA ILE A 559 -27.25 7.95 21.18
C ILE A 559 -27.82 9.08 20.31
N GLU A 560 -27.15 9.43 19.22
CA GLU A 560 -27.65 10.44 18.27
C GLU A 560 -29.02 10.06 17.70
N PHE A 561 -29.23 8.79 17.38
CA PHE A 561 -30.52 8.28 16.92
C PHE A 561 -31.62 8.39 17.99
N LEU A 562 -31.32 8.03 19.25
CA LEU A 562 -32.28 8.10 20.34
C LEU A 562 -32.63 9.55 20.71
N GLN A 563 -31.64 10.45 20.75
CA GLN A 563 -31.85 11.89 20.98
C GLN A 563 -32.73 12.52 19.87
N LYS A 564 -32.52 12.12 18.62
CA LYS A 564 -33.38 12.56 17.51
C LYS A 564 -34.82 12.08 17.69
N ARG A 565 -35.01 10.81 18.05
CA ARG A 565 -36.34 10.22 18.26
C ARG A 565 -37.06 10.80 19.47
N GLU A 566 -36.33 11.12 20.55
CA GLU A 566 -36.85 11.85 21.71
C GLU A 566 -37.37 13.23 21.31
N LYS A 567 -36.60 13.98 20.51
CA LYS A 567 -37.01 15.28 19.98
C LYS A 567 -38.28 15.16 19.13
N ASP A 568 -38.34 14.18 18.23
CA ASP A 568 -39.50 13.96 17.36
C ASP A 568 -40.76 13.61 18.20
N LEU A 569 -40.61 12.82 19.26
CA LEU A 569 -41.70 12.49 20.19
C LEU A 569 -42.18 13.70 21.00
N LEU A 570 -41.25 14.53 21.50
CA LEU A 570 -41.58 15.77 22.21
C LEU A 570 -42.34 16.76 21.31
N GLU A 571 -41.90 16.92 20.06
CA GLU A 571 -42.61 17.75 19.08
C GLU A 571 -44.02 17.21 18.80
N HIS A 572 -44.17 15.89 18.67
CA HIS A 572 -45.48 15.28 18.48
C HIS A 572 -46.40 15.45 19.69
N LEU A 573 -45.89 15.27 20.91
CA LEU A 573 -46.63 15.48 22.16
C LEU A 573 -47.07 16.94 22.34
N MET A 574 -46.19 17.90 22.01
CA MET A 574 -46.55 19.32 22.03
C MET A 574 -47.64 19.65 21.02
N LYS A 575 -47.61 19.02 19.84
CA LYS A 575 -48.66 19.16 18.82
C LYS A 575 -50.01 18.61 19.31
N VAL A 576 -50.02 17.40 19.87
CA VAL A 576 -51.25 16.79 20.42
C VAL A 576 -51.81 17.59 21.60
N LYS A 577 -50.96 18.14 22.48
CA LYS A 577 -51.40 19.05 23.55
C LYS A 577 -52.02 20.34 23.01
N LYS A 578 -51.44 20.90 21.94
CA LYS A 578 -51.93 22.12 21.30
C LYS A 578 -53.28 21.88 20.63
N ASP A 579 -53.42 20.78 19.89
CA ASP A 579 -54.67 20.40 19.20
C ASP A 579 -55.81 20.16 20.20
N LYS A 580 -55.52 19.59 21.39
CA LYS A 580 -56.48 19.43 22.50
C LYS A 580 -56.84 20.72 23.25
N ALA A 581 -56.05 21.79 23.12
CA ALA A 581 -56.34 23.09 23.74
C ALA A 581 -57.16 24.00 22.80
N THR A 582 -57.27 23.64 21.53
CA THR A 582 -58.01 24.38 20.48
C THR A 582 -59.32 23.69 20.07
N ALA A 583 -59.57 22.48 20.54
CA ALA A 583 -60.85 21.78 20.49
C ALA A 583 -61.53 21.88 21.86
#